data_AF-A0A926YKE8-F1
#
_entry.id   AF-A0A926YKE8-F1
#
_cell.length_a   1.000
_cell.length_b   1.000
_cell.length_c   1.000
_cell.angle_alpha   90.00
_cell.angle_beta   90.00
_cell.angle_gamma   90.00
#
_symmetry.space_group_name_H-M   'P 1'
#
loop_
_entity.id
_entity.type
_entity.pdbx_description
1 polymer ?
#
loop_
_entity_poly.entity_id
_entity_poly.type
_entity_poly.pdbx_seq_one_letter_code
_entity_poly.pdbx_strand_id
1 'polypeptide(L)'
;MTESVVAGHRKSGLLTIPYLELTLYNMIEQEHRKSQRIAKPVLGFTFNTARKTLRGIAVMKMIQKGQVQGVKKGNVRAQRAFVSQSFGLVA
;
A
#
# COMPACT_ATOMS: atom_id res chain seq x y z
N MET A 1 -11.08 27.13 -51.22
CA MET A 1 -11.38 26.21 -50.11
C MET A 1 -10.49 26.59 -48.95
N THR A 2 -11.06 27.32 -47.99
CA THR A 2 -10.38 27.87 -46.81
C THR A 2 -10.38 26.82 -45.70
N GLU A 3 -9.21 26.29 -45.34
CA GLU A 3 -9.05 25.52 -44.10
C GLU A 3 -8.75 26.48 -42.95
N SER A 4 -9.77 26.72 -42.13
CA SER A 4 -9.68 27.49 -40.90
C SER A 4 -8.98 26.65 -39.83
N VAL A 5 -7.77 27.05 -39.46
CA VAL A 5 -7.05 26.57 -38.28
C VAL A 5 -7.89 26.88 -37.04
N VAL A 6 -8.60 25.89 -36.51
CA VAL A 6 -9.25 25.98 -35.20
C VAL A 6 -8.18 25.74 -34.13
N ALA A 7 -7.47 26.82 -33.79
CA ALA A 7 -6.57 26.86 -32.65
C ALA A 7 -7.40 26.73 -31.36
N GLY A 8 -7.27 25.56 -30.74
CA GLY A 8 -7.90 25.21 -29.46
C GLY A 8 -7.66 26.29 -28.41
N HIS A 9 -8.75 26.88 -27.95
CA HIS A 9 -8.76 27.77 -26.80
C HIS A 9 -8.25 26.99 -25.60
N ARG A 10 -7.07 27.36 -25.10
CA ARG A 10 -6.59 26.95 -23.77
C ARG A 10 -7.66 27.35 -22.77
N LYS A 11 -8.39 26.37 -22.23
CA LYS A 11 -9.20 26.55 -21.01
C LYS A 11 -8.26 26.67 -19.81
N SER A 12 -7.50 27.76 -19.76
CA SER A 12 -6.73 28.18 -18.59
C SER A 12 -7.69 28.89 -17.64
N GLY A 13 -8.12 28.21 -16.57
CA GLY A 13 -8.70 28.92 -15.41
C GLY A 13 -9.79 28.23 -14.58
N LEU A 14 -10.45 27.16 -15.03
CA LEU A 14 -11.65 26.64 -14.33
C LEU A 14 -11.74 25.11 -14.18
N LEU A 15 -10.67 24.37 -14.48
CA LEU A 15 -10.66 22.91 -14.36
C LEU A 15 -9.82 22.37 -13.20
N THR A 16 -9.18 23.21 -12.38
CA THR A 16 -8.23 22.74 -11.37
C THR A 16 -8.91 22.17 -10.10
N ILE A 17 -10.08 22.69 -9.72
CA ILE A 17 -10.80 22.28 -8.50
C ILE A 17 -11.35 20.82 -8.59
N PRO A 18 -11.96 20.34 -9.70
CA PRO A 18 -12.51 18.97 -9.74
C PRO A 18 -11.45 17.85 -9.73
N TYR A 19 -10.19 18.11 -10.11
CA TYR A 19 -9.15 17.08 -10.07
C TYR A 19 -8.60 16.81 -8.67
N LEU A 20 -8.61 17.80 -7.77
CA LEU A 20 -8.06 17.65 -6.41
C LEU A 20 -9.00 16.91 -5.46
N GLU A 21 -10.32 17.10 -5.58
CA GLU A 21 -11.27 16.28 -4.82
C GLU A 21 -11.23 14.82 -5.26
N LEU A 22 -11.09 14.57 -6.58
CA LEU A 22 -10.98 13.21 -7.10
C LEU A 22 -9.69 12.51 -6.65
N THR A 23 -8.56 13.24 -6.51
CA THR A 23 -7.32 12.65 -5.98
C THR A 23 -7.46 12.28 -4.51
N LEU A 24 -8.04 13.14 -3.68
CA LEU A 24 -8.29 12.84 -2.26
C LEU A 24 -9.27 11.68 -2.08
N TYR A 25 -10.38 11.68 -2.83
CA TYR A 25 -11.34 10.58 -2.81
C TYR A 25 -10.67 9.26 -3.21
N ASN A 26 -9.90 9.25 -4.29
CA ASN A 26 -9.17 8.07 -4.72
C ASN A 26 -8.16 7.61 -3.65
N MET A 27 -7.44 8.51 -2.98
CA MET A 27 -6.52 8.13 -1.91
C MET A 27 -7.25 7.48 -0.73
N ILE A 28 -8.36 8.07 -0.28
CA ILE A 28 -9.19 7.53 0.81
C ILE A 28 -9.74 6.16 0.44
N GLU A 29 -10.33 6.04 -0.75
CA GLU A 29 -10.92 4.81 -1.26
C GLU A 29 -9.86 3.71 -1.40
N GLN A 30 -8.65 4.04 -1.87
CA GLN A 30 -7.56 3.08 -1.99
C GLN A 30 -7.04 2.62 -0.62
N GLU A 31 -6.88 3.51 0.35
CA GLU A 31 -6.50 3.12 1.71
C GLU A 31 -7.58 2.27 2.39
N HIS A 32 -8.86 2.59 2.17
CA HIS A 32 -9.97 1.78 2.65
C HIS A 32 -9.93 0.37 2.06
N ARG A 33 -9.75 0.25 0.74
CA ARG A 33 -9.61 -1.05 0.06
C ARG A 33 -8.40 -1.84 0.54
N LYS A 34 -7.26 -1.19 0.79
CA LYS A 34 -6.07 -1.84 1.35
C LYS A 34 -6.35 -2.43 2.73
N SER A 35 -7.04 -1.68 3.59
CA SER A 35 -7.44 -2.17 4.92
C SER A 35 -8.37 -3.38 4.80
N GLN A 36 -9.41 -3.29 3.96
CA GLN A 36 -10.32 -4.41 3.73
C GLN A 36 -9.61 -5.64 3.14
N ARG A 37 -8.64 -5.46 2.23
CA ARG A 37 -7.89 -6.56 1.62
C ARG A 37 -7.06 -7.35 2.64
N ILE A 38 -6.65 -6.71 3.73
CA ILE A 38 -5.92 -7.34 4.84
C ILE A 38 -6.90 -7.94 5.86
N ALA A 39 -8.02 -7.26 6.12
CA ALA A 39 -9.03 -7.69 7.09
C ALA A 39 -9.83 -8.92 6.61
N LYS A 40 -10.25 -8.96 5.34
CA LYS A 40 -11.10 -10.03 4.79
C LYS A 40 -10.49 -11.44 4.96
N PRO A 41 -9.20 -11.69 4.65
CA PRO A 41 -8.61 -13.02 4.81
C PRO A 41 -8.45 -13.50 6.26
N VAL A 42 -8.52 -12.61 7.25
CA VAL A 42 -8.39 -12.98 8.67
C VAL A 42 -9.74 -13.05 9.39
N LEU A 43 -10.85 -12.85 8.67
CA LEU A 43 -12.18 -13.11 9.18
C LEU A 43 -12.33 -14.61 9.48
N GLY A 44 -12.85 -14.95 10.65
CA GLY A 44 -12.99 -16.33 11.11
C GLY A 44 -11.76 -16.91 11.83
N PHE A 45 -10.65 -16.17 11.88
CA PHE A 45 -9.53 -16.55 12.75
C PHE A 45 -9.85 -16.21 14.21
N THR A 46 -9.34 -17.01 15.15
CA THR A 46 -9.29 -16.59 16.55
C THR A 46 -8.48 -15.29 16.67
N PHE A 47 -8.77 -14.46 17.66
CA PHE A 47 -8.06 -13.20 17.87
C PHE A 47 -6.54 -13.36 17.85
N ASN A 48 -6.02 -14.41 18.51
CA ASN A 48 -4.60 -14.68 18.57
C ASN A 48 -4.00 -15.02 17.20
N THR A 49 -4.69 -15.83 16.39
CA THR A 49 -4.26 -16.17 15.03
C THR A 49 -4.32 -14.95 14.12
N ALA A 50 -5.42 -14.19 14.15
CA ALA A 50 -5.56 -12.95 13.38
C ALA A 50 -4.44 -11.96 13.71
N ARG A 51 -4.19 -11.71 15.00
CA ARG A 51 -3.12 -10.81 15.47
C ARG A 51 -1.74 -11.24 14.97
N LYS A 52 -1.41 -12.54 15.06
CA LYS A 52 -0.12 -13.06 14.55
C LYS A 52 0.00 -12.88 13.04
N THR A 53 -1.05 -13.19 12.27
CA THR A 53 -1.06 -13.01 10.81
C THR A 53 -0.90 -11.54 10.40
N LEU A 54 -1.64 -10.63 11.04
CA LEU A 54 -1.53 -9.19 10.77
C LEU A 54 -0.12 -8.67 11.09
N ARG A 55 0.47 -9.09 12.21
CA ARG A 55 1.86 -8.77 12.57
C ARG A 55 2.84 -9.28 11.51
N GLY A 56 2.59 -10.46 10.95
CA GLY A 56 3.44 -11.07 9.93
C GLY A 56 3.40 -10.29 8.62
N ILE A 57 2.20 -9.91 8.18
CA ILE A 57 2.02 -9.04 7.01
C ILE A 57 2.76 -7.71 7.21
N ALA A 58 2.69 -7.12 8.40
CA ALA A 58 3.38 -5.88 8.72
C ALA A 58 4.91 -6.03 8.65
N VAL A 59 5.47 -7.07 9.29
CA VAL A 59 6.89 -7.40 9.26
C VAL A 59 7.39 -7.57 7.81
N MET A 60 6.67 -8.35 7.00
CA MET A 60 7.05 -8.56 5.59
C MET A 60 7.00 -7.27 4.78
N LYS A 61 6.01 -6.39 5.02
CA LYS A 61 5.95 -5.07 4.38
C LYS A 61 7.11 -4.16 4.79
N MET A 62 7.52 -4.16 6.06
CA MET A 62 8.67 -3.37 6.52
C MET A 62 9.97 -3.80 5.82
N ILE A 63 10.18 -5.12 5.70
CA ILE A 63 11.32 -5.70 4.96
C ILE A 63 11.27 -5.26 3.49
N GLN A 64 10.12 -5.40 2.83
CA GLN A 64 9.96 -5.05 1.42
C GLN A 64 10.19 -3.55 1.15
N LYS A 65 9.82 -2.69 2.10
CA LYS A 65 10.07 -1.24 2.06
C LYS A 65 11.51 -0.85 2.42
N GLY A 66 12.34 -1.80 2.86
CA GLY A 66 13.72 -1.51 3.32
C GLY A 66 13.79 -0.81 4.68
N GLN A 67 12.72 -0.87 5.47
CA GLN A 67 12.65 -0.23 6.80
C GLN A 67 13.39 -1.01 7.89
N VAL A 68 13.84 -2.24 7.59
CA VAL A 68 14.57 -3.10 8.51
C VAL A 68 16.05 -3.09 8.13
N GLN A 69 16.89 -2.53 9.00
CA GLN A 69 18.35 -2.51 8.79
C GLN A 69 18.92 -3.94 8.79
N GLY A 70 19.92 -4.19 7.93
CA GLY A 70 20.57 -5.50 7.82
C GLY A 70 19.74 -6.59 7.12
N VAL A 71 18.45 -6.36 6.85
CA VAL A 71 17.56 -7.33 6.19
C VAL A 71 17.18 -6.83 4.79
N LYS A 72 18.02 -7.16 3.81
CA LYS A 72 17.77 -6.77 2.41
C LYS A 72 16.61 -7.54 1.78
N LYS A 73 15.89 -6.89 0.87
CA LYS A 73 14.92 -7.53 -0.04
C LYS A 73 15.66 -8.59 -0.86
N GLY A 74 15.24 -9.85 -0.76
CA GLY A 74 15.87 -10.99 -1.45
C GLY A 74 16.87 -11.80 -0.60
N ASN A 75 17.32 -11.28 0.55
CA ASN A 75 18.13 -12.07 1.48
C ASN A 75 17.23 -12.97 2.35
N VAL A 76 16.83 -14.11 1.80
CA VAL A 76 15.87 -15.04 2.43
C VAL A 76 16.35 -15.53 3.81
N ARG A 77 17.66 -15.75 4.01
CA ARG A 77 18.21 -16.18 5.30
C ARG A 77 18.04 -15.10 6.37
N ALA A 78 18.41 -13.85 6.05
CA ALA A 78 18.23 -12.72 6.98
C ALA A 78 16.74 -12.44 7.27
N GLN A 79 15.88 -12.55 6.26
CA GLN A 79 14.43 -12.38 6.44
C GLN A 79 13.85 -13.47 7.36
N ARG A 80 14.24 -14.73 7.16
CA ARG A 80 13.82 -15.85 8.02
C ARG A 80 14.28 -15.64 9.47
N ALA A 81 15.54 -15.25 9.68
CA ALA A 81 16.06 -14.98 11.02
C ALA A 81 15.28 -13.85 11.70
N PHE A 82 15.04 -12.74 10.99
CA PHE A 82 14.28 -11.60 11.51
C PHE A 82 12.82 -11.93 11.83
N VAL A 83 12.15 -12.69 10.97
CA VAL A 83 10.78 -13.18 11.25
C VAL A 83 10.79 -14.09 12.47
N SER A 84 11.74 -15.03 12.56
CA SER A 84 11.82 -15.95 13.70
C SER A 84 12.00 -15.20 15.02
N GLN A 85 12.87 -14.19 15.05
CA GLN A 85 13.07 -13.31 16.20
C GLN A 85 11.82 -12.47 16.51
N SER A 86 11.17 -11.89 15.50
CA SER A 86 9.97 -11.04 15.66
C SER A 86 8.78 -11.79 16.25
N PHE A 87 8.74 -13.11 16.06
CA PHE A 87 7.69 -14.01 16.53
C PHE A 87 8.11 -14.88 17.71
N GLY A 88 9.35 -14.76 18.20
CA GLY A 88 9.87 -15.57 19.32
C GLY A 88 9.89 -17.07 19.03
N LEU A 89 10.10 -17.45 17.77
CA LEU A 89 10.10 -18.85 17.31
C LEU A 89 11.43 -19.56 17.53
N VAL A 90 12.49 -18.79 17.79
CA VAL A 90 13.84 -19.29 18.09
C VAL A 90 14.26 -18.61 19.40
N ALA A 91 14.47 -19.42 20.43
CA ALA A 91 15.22 -19.06 21.63
C ALA A 91 16.72 -19.28 21.36
#